data_AF-A0A3C0MBF5-F1
#
_entry.id   AF-A0A3C0MBF5-F1
#
_cell.length_a   1.000
_cell.length_b   1.000
_cell.length_c   1.000
_cell.angle_alpha   90.00
_cell.angle_beta   90.00
_cell.angle_gamma   90.00
#
_symmetry.space_group_name_H-M   'P 1'
#
loop_
_entity.id
_entity.type
_entity.pdbx_description
1 polymer ?
#
loop_
_entity_poly.entity_id
_entity_poly.type
_entity_poly.pdbx_seq_one_letter_code
_entity_poly.pdbx_strand_id
1 'polypeptide(L)' 'EIRKVPVTVLSRCQRFDLRRVAQDELANNLADLCKAEGFEAEPEALNHLARAAQGSVRDAQSLLDQAMAHAAGEGEAR' A
#
# COMPACT_ATOMS: atom_id res chain seq x y z
N GLU A 1 2.87 -14.86 16.66
CA GLU A 1 3.33 -16.01 17.48
C GLU A 1 4.82 -16.26 17.20
N ILE A 2 5.72 -15.57 17.91
CA ILE A 2 7.18 -15.51 17.61
C ILE A 2 7.92 -16.81 17.98
N ARG A 3 7.30 -17.65 18.82
CA ARG A 3 7.92 -18.89 19.33
C ARG A 3 7.96 -20.05 18.33
N LYS A 4 7.44 -19.88 17.11
CA LYS A 4 7.41 -20.94 16.09
C LYS A 4 8.66 -21.01 15.21
N VAL A 5 9.56 -20.01 15.26
CA VAL A 5 10.79 -19.99 14.44
C VAL A 5 11.95 -20.65 15.21
N PRO A 6 12.66 -21.63 14.64
CA PRO A 6 13.79 -22.29 15.30
C PRO A 6 14.94 -21.34 15.64
N VAL A 7 15.62 -21.59 16.77
CA VAL A 7 16.76 -20.78 17.24
C VAL A 7 17.92 -20.69 16.24
N THR A 8 18.11 -21.74 15.43
CA THR A 8 19.15 -21.81 14.39
C THR A 8 18.89 -20.87 13.23
N VAL A 9 17.62 -20.53 12.96
CA VAL A 9 17.25 -19.51 11.98
C VAL A 9 17.38 -18.13 12.60
N LEU A 10 16.90 -17.96 13.84
CA LEU A 10 17.00 -16.69 14.56
C LEU A 10 18.44 -16.22 14.80
N SER A 11 19.41 -17.15 14.89
CA SER A 11 20.82 -16.79 15.12
C SER A 11 21.55 -16.28 13.87
N ARG A 12 20.98 -16.46 12.68
CA ARG A 12 21.61 -16.11 11.39
C ARG A 12 20.84 -15.05 10.59
N CYS A 13 19.62 -14.71 11.01
CA CYS A 13 18.76 -13.77 10.29
C CYS A 13 18.54 -12.49 11.11
N GLN A 14 18.45 -11.35 10.42
CA GLN A 14 18.02 -10.11 11.03
C GLN A 14 16.50 -10.08 11.14
N ARG A 15 16.01 -9.80 12.34
CA ARG A 15 14.58 -9.65 12.60
C ARG A 15 14.16 -8.21 12.37
N PHE A 16 13.19 -8.02 11.49
CA PHE A 16 12.51 -6.76 11.27
C PHE A 16 11.07 -6.89 11.74
N ASP A 17 10.71 -6.15 12.78
CA ASP A 17 9.33 -6.06 13.26
C ASP A 17 8.67 -4.84 12.62
N LEU A 18 7.98 -5.06 11.50
CA LEU A 18 7.21 -4.02 10.84
C LEU A 18 5.85 -3.83 11.54
N ARG A 19 5.54 -2.59 11.88
CA ARG A 19 4.23 -2.21 12.45
C ARG A 19 3.29 -1.81 11.32
N ARG A 20 1.98 -1.94 11.56
CA ARG A 20 0.97 -1.37 10.65
C ARG A 20 1.15 0.15 10.60
N VAL A 21 1.13 0.69 9.39
CA VAL A 21 1.19 2.13 9.15
C VAL A 21 -0.18 2.75 9.43
N ALA A 22 -0.20 3.98 9.94
CA ALA A 22 -1.43 4.70 10.20
C ALA A 22 -2.19 4.96 8.88
N GLN A 23 -3.51 4.96 8.92
CA GLN A 23 -4.32 5.12 7.71
C GLN A 23 -4.04 6.45 7.00
N ASP A 24 -3.95 7.54 7.75
CA ASP A 24 -3.69 8.88 7.20
C ASP A 24 -2.28 8.96 6.59
N GLU A 25 -1.29 8.29 7.19
CA GLU A 25 0.06 8.22 6.66
C GLU A 25 0.10 7.41 5.35
N LEU A 26 -0.67 6.33 5.26
CA LEU A 26 -0.85 5.56 4.05
C LEU A 26 -1.51 6.40 2.94
N ALA A 27 -2.59 7.13 3.26
CA ALA A 27 -3.30 7.96 2.29
C ALA A 27 -2.41 9.09 1.75
N ASN A 28 -1.62 9.73 2.62
CA ASN A 28 -0.63 10.73 2.20
C ASN A 28 0.46 10.12 1.30
N ASN A 29 0.95 8.92 1.65
CA ASN A 29 1.93 8.21 0.83
C ASN A 29 1.37 7.90 -0.58
N LEU A 30 0.12 7.45 -0.68
CA LEU A 30 -0.54 7.24 -1.98
C LEU A 30 -0.71 8.55 -2.75
N ALA A 31 -1.06 9.65 -2.08
CA ALA A 31 -1.19 10.96 -2.72
C ALA A 31 0.15 11.45 -3.30
N ASP A 32 1.25 11.22 -2.59
CA ASP A 32 2.58 11.59 -3.06
C ASP A 32 3.04 10.72 -4.24
N LEU A 33 2.67 9.42 -4.25
CA LEU A 33 2.88 8.54 -5.41
C LEU A 33 2.09 9.02 -6.63
N CYS A 34 0.80 9.33 -6.48
CA CYS A 34 -0.02 9.87 -7.57
C CYS A 34 0.60 11.14 -8.17
N LYS A 35 1.09 12.07 -7.33
CA LYS A 35 1.78 13.27 -7.80
C LYS A 35 3.08 12.95 -8.56
N ALA A 36 3.87 11.98 -8.07
CA ALA A 36 5.12 11.58 -8.71
C ALA A 36 4.89 10.95 -10.09
N GLU A 37 3.80 10.19 -10.24
CA GLU A 37 3.39 9.54 -11.49
C GLU A 37 2.56 10.47 -12.40
N GLY A 38 2.22 11.69 -11.94
CA GLY A 38 1.39 12.63 -12.70
C GLY A 38 -0.08 12.21 -12.84
N PHE A 39 -0.58 11.40 -11.92
CA PHE A 39 -1.96 10.92 -11.89
C PHE A 39 -2.79 11.76 -10.90
N GLU A 40 -3.97 12.21 -11.33
CA GLU A 40 -4.91 12.90 -10.44
C GLU A 40 -5.83 11.91 -9.75
N ALA A 41 -5.87 11.96 -8.41
CA ALA A 41 -6.73 11.12 -7.60
C ALA A 41 -7.46 11.96 -6.54
N GLU A 42 -8.73 11.65 -6.31
CA GLU A 42 -9.52 12.29 -5.27
C GLU A 42 -9.04 11.86 -3.87
N PRO A 43 -8.92 12.80 -2.90
CA PRO A 43 -8.49 12.45 -1.54
C PRO A 43 -9.37 11.38 -0.87
N GLU A 44 -10.67 11.37 -1.14
CA GLU A 44 -11.60 10.37 -0.61
C GLU A 44 -11.31 8.97 -1.17
N ALA A 45 -11.00 8.86 -2.47
CA ALA A 45 -10.60 7.60 -3.09
C ALA A 45 -9.33 7.03 -2.45
N LEU A 46 -8.31 7.88 -2.22
CA LEU A 46 -7.07 7.46 -1.55
C LEU A 46 -7.31 7.01 -0.11
N ASN A 47 -8.21 7.66 0.62
CA ASN A 47 -8.61 7.24 1.96
C ASN A 47 -9.32 5.87 1.97
N HIS A 48 -10.11 5.55 0.94
CA HIS A 48 -10.71 4.23 0.78
C HIS A 48 -9.68 3.14 0.52
N LEU A 49 -8.72 3.39 -0.37
CA LEU A 49 -7.62 2.45 -0.64
C LEU A 49 -6.77 2.22 0.62
N ALA A 50 -6.45 3.30 1.35
CA ALA A 50 -5.71 3.22 2.61
C ALA A 50 -6.45 2.39 3.67
N ARG A 51 -7.78 2.54 3.75
CA ARG A 51 -8.62 1.72 4.64
C ARG A 51 -8.57 0.24 4.25
N ALA A 52 -8.71 -0.05 2.95
CA ALA A 52 -8.73 -1.41 2.43
C ALA A 52 -7.40 -2.15 2.66
N ALA A 53 -6.28 -1.42 2.61
CA ALA A 53 -4.95 -1.97 2.82
C ALA A 53 -4.60 -2.27 4.29
N GLN A 54 -5.42 -1.82 5.26
CA GLN A 54 -5.28 -2.11 6.69
C GLN A 54 -3.85 -1.84 7.24
N GLY A 55 -3.17 -0.80 6.75
CA GLY A 55 -1.82 -0.42 7.18
C GLY A 55 -0.68 -1.21 6.54
N SER A 56 -0.97 -2.02 5.51
CA SER A 56 0.02 -2.64 4.62
C SER A 56 0.34 -1.70 3.45
N VAL A 57 1.55 -1.14 3.42
CA VAL A 57 1.97 -0.22 2.34
C VAL A 57 1.94 -0.91 0.98
N ARG A 58 2.38 -2.17 0.92
CA ARG A 58 2.39 -2.94 -0.33
C ARG A 58 0.98 -3.15 -0.87
N ASP A 59 0.03 -3.52 -0.02
CA ASP A 59 -1.35 -3.76 -0.46
C ASP A 59 -1.99 -2.45 -0.93
N ALA A 60 -1.71 -1.33 -0.25
CA ALA A 60 -2.17 -0.01 -0.65
C ALA A 60 -1.67 0.38 -2.04
N GLN A 61 -0.39 0.18 -2.31
CA GLN A 61 0.20 0.47 -3.62
C GLN A 61 -0.37 -0.44 -4.71
N SER A 62 -0.50 -1.75 -4.44
CA SER A 62 -1.11 -2.68 -5.39
C SER A 62 -2.57 -2.33 -5.71
N LEU A 63 -3.34 -1.86 -4.73
CA LEU A 63 -4.71 -1.40 -4.93
C LEU A 63 -4.75 -0.09 -5.76
N LEU A 64 -3.81 0.83 -5.52
CA LEU A 64 -3.67 2.05 -6.32
C LEU A 64 -3.35 1.72 -7.78
N ASP A 65 -2.38 0.84 -8.03
CA ASP A 65 -1.99 0.43 -9.39
C ASP A 65 -3.18 -0.18 -10.15
N GLN A 66 -3.98 -1.01 -9.48
CA GLN A 66 -5.20 -1.59 -10.05
C GLN A 66 -6.26 -0.52 -10.37
N ALA A 67 -6.47 0.44 -9.47
CA ALA A 67 -7.40 1.54 -9.68
C ALA A 67 -6.98 2.44 -10.86
N MET A 68 -5.68 2.75 -10.95
CA MET A 68 -5.11 3.53 -12.06
C MET A 68 -5.27 2.79 -13.40
N ALA A 69 -4.97 1.49 -13.44
CA ALA A 69 -5.13 0.68 -14.64
C ALA A 69 -6.60 0.61 -15.11
N HIS A 70 -7.53 0.52 -14.16
CA HIS A 70 -8.96 0.50 -14.49
C HIS A 70 -9.43 1.85 -15.05
N ALA A 71 -9.04 2.97 -14.41
CA ALA A 71 -9.37 4.32 -14.88
C ALA A 71 -8.79 4.61 -16.29
N ALA A 72 -7.59 4.10 -16.58
CA ALA A 72 -7.00 4.22 -17.91
C ALA A 72 -7.75 3.39 -18.97
N GLY A 73 -8.18 2.17 -18.62
CA GLY A 73 -8.90 1.27 -19.54
C GLY A 73 -10.32 1.73 -19.90
N GLU A 74 -11.00 2.47 -19.01
CA GLU A 74 -12.32 3.06 -19.31
C GLU A 74 -12.24 4.25 -20.28
N GLY A 75 -11.08 4.90 -20.41
CA GLY A 75 -10.86 6.01 -21.35
C GLY A 75 -10.71 5.59 -22.81
N GLU A 76 -10.39 4.32 -23.08
CA GLU A 76 -10.15 3.80 -24.44
C GLU A 76 -11.38 3.15 -25.07
N ALA A 77 -12.43 2.90 -24.26
CA ALA A 77 -13.68 2.25 -24.68
C ALA A 77 -14.82 3.24 -25.00
N ARG A 78 -14.52 4.53 -25.19
CA ARG A 78 -15.54 5.56 -25.49
C ARG A 78 -15.22 6.38 -26.73
#